data_AF-A0A7S1RIG1-F1
#
_entry.id   AF-A0A7S1RIG1-F1
#
_cell.length_a   1.000
_cell.length_b   1.000
_cell.length_c   1.000
_cell.angle_alpha   90.00
_cell.angle_beta   90.00
_cell.angle_gamma   90.00
#
_symmetry.space_group_name_H-M   'P 1'
#
loop_
_entity.id
_entity.type
_entity.pdbx_description
1 polymer ?
#
loop_
_entity_poly.entity_id
_entity_poly.type
_entity_poly.pdbx_seq_one_letter_code
_entity_poly.pdbx_strand_id
1 'polypeptide(L)'
;FEKTATFDDVRWAKEAINTTSRWPLKVPPTAMALRLVLEHFNPINVKLYGQGGFKSVEDLWRELRAQRSFILKDGRRLQRYVEPIVLQLRWKGYTLMCTSEEFED
;
A
#
# COMPACT_ATOMS: atom_id res chain seq x y z
N PHE A 1 12.40 -19.54 -9.90
CA PHE A 1 13.22 -18.33 -10.05
C PHE A 1 12.88 -17.37 -8.93
N GLU A 2 13.64 -17.39 -7.83
CA GLU A 2 13.54 -16.35 -6.80
C GLU A 2 14.05 -15.04 -7.40
N LYS A 3 13.16 -14.08 -7.63
CA LYS A 3 13.55 -12.73 -8.04
C LYS A 3 14.26 -12.10 -6.85
N THR A 4 15.56 -11.85 -6.97
CA THR A 4 16.32 -11.14 -5.94
C THR A 4 15.84 -9.70 -5.81
N ALA A 5 15.87 -9.16 -4.59
CA ALA A 5 15.48 -7.78 -4.33
C ALA A 5 16.46 -6.81 -5.00
N THR A 6 15.94 -5.81 -5.70
CA THR A 6 16.74 -4.74 -6.29
C THR A 6 17.13 -3.70 -5.23
N PHE A 7 18.07 -2.82 -5.56
CA PHE A 7 18.43 -1.69 -4.69
C PHE A 7 17.22 -0.80 -4.36
N ASP A 8 16.37 -0.54 -5.35
CA ASP A 8 15.17 0.28 -5.17
C ASP A 8 14.14 -0.38 -4.25
N ASP A 9 14.00 -1.70 -4.32
CA ASP A 9 13.12 -2.45 -3.42
C ASP A 9 13.56 -2.30 -1.96
N VAL A 10 14.87 -2.44 -1.72
CA VAL A 10 15.45 -2.33 -0.38
C VAL A 10 15.37 -0.90 0.14
N ARG A 11 15.66 0.09 -0.71
CA ARG A 11 15.57 1.51 -0.35
C ARG A 11 14.14 1.88 0.03
N TRP A 12 13.17 1.55 -0.82
CA TRP A 12 11.77 1.82 -0.55
C TRP A 12 11.29 1.11 0.72
N ALA A 13 11.68 -0.15 0.93
CA ALA A 13 11.29 -0.89 2.12
C ALA A 13 11.83 -0.24 3.41
N LYS A 14 13.08 0.22 3.42
CA LYS A 14 13.66 0.96 4.56
C LYS A 14 12.91 2.25 4.84
N GLU A 15 12.55 3.01 3.81
CA GLU A 15 11.76 4.23 3.96
C GLU A 15 10.37 3.92 4.55
N ALA A 16 9.69 2.91 4.03
CA ALA A 16 8.38 2.47 4.52
C ALA A 16 8.44 1.94 5.97
N ILE A 17 9.49 1.23 6.35
CA ILE A 17 9.68 0.73 7.72
C ILE A 17 9.97 1.88 8.68
N ASN A 18 10.76 2.86 8.27
CA ASN A 18 11.19 3.95 9.15
C ASN A 18 10.23 5.14 9.18
N THR A 19 9.25 5.20 8.26
CA THR A 19 8.28 6.31 8.24
C THR A 19 7.53 6.43 9.57
N THR A 20 7.42 7.66 10.07
CA THR A 20 6.62 8.02 11.25
C THR A 20 5.30 8.67 10.85
N SER A 21 5.10 8.86 9.56
CA SER A 21 3.91 9.45 8.96
C SER A 21 2.67 8.59 9.23
N ARG A 22 1.54 9.25 9.54
CA ARG A 22 0.20 8.62 9.56
C ARG A 22 -0.47 8.63 8.20
N TRP A 23 0.26 8.98 7.14
CA TRP A 23 -0.24 8.90 5.77
C TRP A 23 -0.07 7.49 5.21
N PRO A 24 -0.87 7.10 4.20
CA PRO A 24 -0.65 5.87 3.47
C PRO A 24 0.78 5.76 2.94
N LEU A 25 1.33 4.56 2.97
CA LEU A 25 2.61 4.27 2.32
C LEU A 25 2.48 4.54 0.83
N LYS A 26 3.54 5.09 0.22
CA LYS A 26 3.65 5.21 -1.23
C LYS A 26 3.47 3.83 -1.88
N VAL A 27 3.04 3.79 -3.14
CA VAL A 27 2.93 2.49 -3.84
C VAL A 27 4.33 1.85 -3.94
N PRO A 28 4.48 0.56 -3.60
CA PRO A 28 5.76 -0.12 -3.72
C PRO A 28 6.20 -0.23 -5.18
N PRO A 29 7.50 -0.10 -5.49
CA PRO A 29 8.00 -0.22 -6.87
C PRO A 29 7.74 -1.62 -7.43
N THR A 30 7.89 -2.67 -6.62
CA THR A 30 7.62 -4.06 -7.00
C THR A 30 6.92 -4.83 -5.88
N ALA A 31 6.40 -6.01 -6.20
CA ALA A 31 5.89 -6.95 -5.21
C ALA A 31 6.99 -7.42 -4.23
N MET A 32 8.26 -7.40 -4.62
CA MET A 32 9.37 -7.76 -3.74
C MET A 32 9.60 -6.69 -2.66
N ALA A 33 9.56 -5.41 -3.02
CA ALA A 33 9.63 -4.31 -2.06
C ALA A 33 8.51 -4.42 -1.00
N LEU A 34 7.30 -4.75 -1.45
CA LEU A 34 6.17 -4.98 -0.56
C LEU A 34 6.41 -6.18 0.36
N ARG A 35 6.92 -7.30 -0.19
CA ARG A 35 7.27 -8.50 0.59
C ARG A 35 8.25 -8.18 1.70
N LEU A 36 9.32 -7.42 1.43
CA LEU A 36 10.32 -7.05 2.44
C LEU A 36 9.70 -6.31 3.63
N VAL A 37 8.76 -5.41 3.36
CA VAL A 37 8.03 -4.68 4.41
C VAL A 37 7.10 -5.62 5.18
N LEU A 38 6.32 -6.46 4.49
CA LEU A 38 5.44 -7.43 5.14
C LEU A 38 6.22 -8.42 6.02
N GLU A 39 7.37 -8.90 5.54
CA GLU A 39 8.30 -9.76 6.29
C GLU A 39 8.82 -9.09 7.55
N HIS A 40 9.16 -7.80 7.49
CA HIS A 40 9.63 -7.05 8.66
C HIS A 40 8.57 -6.97 9.77
N PHE A 41 7.31 -6.69 9.41
CA PHE A 41 6.24 -6.50 10.40
C PHE A 41 5.53 -7.80 10.80
N ASN A 42 5.50 -8.80 9.92
CA ASN A 42 4.86 -10.09 10.18
C ASN A 42 5.53 -11.25 9.41
N PRO A 43 6.72 -11.70 9.86
CA PRO A 43 7.50 -12.71 9.14
C PRO A 43 6.85 -14.10 9.12
N ILE A 44 5.95 -14.38 10.07
CA ILE A 44 5.25 -15.67 10.17
C ILE A 44 4.17 -15.75 9.08
N ASN A 45 3.31 -14.73 9.00
CA ASN A 45 2.16 -14.79 8.10
C ASN A 45 2.50 -14.44 6.64
N VAL A 46 3.65 -13.81 6.37
CA VAL A 46 4.04 -13.50 5.00
C VAL A 46 4.21 -14.75 4.13
N LYS A 47 4.56 -15.90 4.74
CA LYS A 47 4.66 -17.19 4.06
C LYS A 47 3.31 -17.75 3.61
N LEU A 48 2.21 -17.28 4.22
CA LEU A 48 0.86 -17.70 3.86
C LEU A 48 0.39 -17.04 2.56
N TYR A 49 0.99 -15.93 2.12
CA TYR A 49 0.62 -15.29 0.86
C TYR A 49 0.85 -16.24 -0.33
N GLY A 50 -0.19 -16.42 -1.14
CA GLY A 50 -0.16 -17.33 -2.29
C GLY A 50 -0.28 -18.81 -1.93
N GLN A 51 -0.57 -19.16 -0.66
CA GLN A 51 -0.87 -20.52 -0.23
C GLN A 51 -2.37 -20.69 0.03
N GLY A 52 -2.95 -21.81 -0.42
CA GLY A 52 -4.37 -22.11 -0.20
C GLY A 52 -5.30 -21.01 -0.74
N GLY A 53 -6.19 -20.50 0.11
CA GLY A 53 -7.12 -19.41 -0.23
C GLY A 53 -6.58 -17.99 0.02
N PHE A 54 -5.31 -17.84 0.42
CA PHE A 54 -4.72 -16.53 0.71
C PHE A 54 -4.24 -15.84 -0.56
N LYS A 55 -4.54 -14.54 -0.68
CA LYS A 55 -4.09 -13.66 -1.77
C LYS A 55 -2.56 -13.68 -1.89
N SER A 56 -2.03 -13.60 -3.12
CA SER A 56 -0.58 -13.50 -3.35
C SER A 56 -0.05 -12.09 -3.06
N VAL A 57 1.27 -11.95 -2.82
CA VAL A 57 1.89 -10.63 -2.64
C VAL A 57 1.80 -9.82 -3.93
N GLU A 58 1.94 -10.49 -5.07
CA GLU A 58 1.79 -9.90 -6.41
C GLU A 58 0.39 -9.32 -6.63
N ASP A 59 -0.67 -10.02 -6.23
CA ASP A 59 -2.03 -9.52 -6.36
C ASP A 59 -2.31 -8.36 -5.40
N LEU A 60 -1.78 -8.42 -4.18
CA LEU A 60 -1.83 -7.29 -3.27
C LEU A 60 -1.10 -6.07 -3.87
N TRP A 61 0.09 -6.25 -4.44
CA TRP A 61 0.84 -5.17 -5.08
C TRP A 61 0.08 -4.56 -6.27
N ARG A 62 -0.52 -5.39 -7.13
CA ARG A 62 -1.38 -4.92 -8.23
C ARG A 62 -2.56 -4.10 -7.72
N GLU A 63 -3.16 -4.50 -6.61
CA GLU A 63 -4.28 -3.79 -6.00
C GLU A 63 -3.88 -2.41 -5.47
N LEU A 64 -2.72 -2.31 -4.81
CA LEU A 64 -2.17 -1.03 -4.35
C LEU A 64 -1.84 -0.11 -5.53
N ARG A 65 -1.25 -0.67 -6.60
CA ARG A 65 -0.93 0.08 -7.81
C ARG A 65 -2.18 0.58 -8.54
N ALA A 66 -3.26 -0.19 -8.51
CA ALA A 66 -4.56 0.20 -9.03
C ALA A 66 -5.35 1.13 -8.08
N GLN A 67 -4.75 1.55 -6.95
CA GLN A 67 -5.37 2.40 -5.93
C GLN A 67 -6.71 1.87 -5.37
N ARG A 68 -6.93 0.55 -5.44
CA ARG A 68 -8.13 -0.12 -4.89
C ARG A 68 -8.01 -0.36 -3.39
N SER A 69 -6.80 -0.30 -2.86
CA SER A 69 -6.48 -0.28 -1.44
C SER A 69 -5.24 0.53 -1.19
N PHE A 70 -4.98 0.81 0.09
CA PHE A 70 -3.74 1.39 0.55
C PHE A 70 -3.31 0.75 1.87
N ILE A 71 -2.01 0.83 2.17
CA ILE A 71 -1.43 0.33 3.42
C ILE A 71 -0.99 1.52 4.24
N LEU A 72 -1.33 1.50 5.52
CA LEU A 72 -0.91 2.48 6.51
C LEU A 72 -0.09 1.78 7.58
N LYS A 73 1.00 2.43 8.01
CA LYS A 73 1.79 1.99 9.15
C LYS A 73 1.24 2.64 10.42
N ASP A 74 0.72 1.83 11.33
CA ASP A 74 0.26 2.26 12.64
C ASP A 74 1.20 1.68 13.72
N GLY A 75 2.20 2.48 14.11
CA GLY A 75 3.24 2.06 15.03
C GLY A 75 4.04 0.86 14.53
N ARG A 76 3.83 -0.31 15.16
CA ARG A 76 4.48 -1.59 14.80
C ARG A 76 3.58 -2.50 13.96
N ARG A 77 2.48 -2.00 13.41
CA ARG A 77 1.51 -2.78 12.63
C ARG A 77 1.30 -2.16 11.26
N LEU A 78 1.03 -3.01 10.28
CA LEU A 78 0.52 -2.60 8.98
C LEU A 78 -0.99 -2.84 8.94
N GLN A 79 -1.73 -1.81 8.57
CA GLN A 79 -3.16 -1.88 8.34
C GLN A 79 -3.44 -1.66 6.87
N ARG A 80 -4.25 -2.54 6.28
CA ARG A 80 -4.72 -2.42 4.90
C ARG A 80 -6.14 -1.90 4.93
N TYR A 81 -6.39 -0.84 4.18
CA TYR A 81 -7.73 -0.28 3.97
C TYR A 81 -8.21 -0.67 2.58
N VAL A 82 -9.39 -1.27 2.52
CA VAL A 82 -10.03 -1.73 1.29
C VAL A 82 -11.36 -0.99 1.22
N GLU A 83 -11.66 -0.40 0.06
CA GLU A 83 -12.81 0.47 -0.21
C GLU A 83 -12.59 1.97 0.16
N PRO A 84 -12.78 2.90 -0.78
CA PRO A 84 -12.79 4.32 -0.47
C PRO A 84 -14.06 4.65 0.32
N ILE A 85 -13.90 5.19 1.52
CA ILE A 85 -14.97 5.95 2.17
C ILE A 85 -15.21 7.17 1.29
N VAL A 86 -16.41 7.32 0.73
CA VAL A 86 -16.81 8.56 0.05
C VAL A 86 -16.87 9.66 1.11
N LEU A 87 -15.84 10.50 1.17
CA LEU A 87 -15.80 11.65 2.06
C LEU A 87 -16.63 12.79 1.44
N GLN A 88 -17.79 13.09 2.03
CA GLN A 88 -18.51 14.32 1.71
C GLN A 88 -17.82 15.49 2.41
N LEU A 89 -16.92 16.18 1.71
CA LEU A 89 -16.29 17.39 2.22
C LEU A 89 -17.30 18.53 2.27
N ARG A 90 -17.46 19.16 3.44
CA ARG A 90 -18.34 20.33 3.62
C ARG A 90 -17.55 21.53 4.13
N TRP A 91 -17.77 22.70 3.54
CA TRP A 91 -17.25 23.98 4.03
C TRP A 91 -18.40 24.98 4.20
N LYS A 92 -18.58 25.52 5.41
CA LYS A 92 -19.67 26.45 5.76
C LYS A 92 -21.08 25.98 5.33
N GLY A 93 -21.33 24.67 5.37
CA GLY A 93 -22.61 24.07 4.96
C GLY A 93 -22.72 23.70 3.48
N TYR A 94 -21.75 24.06 2.65
CA TYR A 94 -21.71 23.71 1.22
C TYR A 94 -20.89 22.44 1.00
N THR A 95 -21.34 21.56 0.10
CA THR A 95 -20.56 20.38 -0.31
C THR A 95 -19.52 20.82 -1.33
N LEU A 96 -18.26 20.48 -1.08
CA LEU A 96 -17.18 20.71 -2.03
C LEU A 96 -17.23 19.61 -3.10
N MET A 97 -17.35 19.99 -4.37
CA MET A 97 -17.18 19.10 -5.52
C MET A 97 -15.89 19.50 -6.25
N CYS A 98 -15.09 18.51 -6.66
CA CYS A 98 -13.98 18.74 -7.59
C CYS A 98 -14.57 18.91 -9.00
N THR A 99 -14.35 20.06 -9.63
CA THR A 99 -14.94 20.39 -10.95
C THR A 99 -14.00 20.20 -12.13
N SER A 100 -12.77 19.71 -11.90
CA SER A 100 -11.76 19.53 -12.95
C SER A 100 -11.08 18.17 -12.83
N GLU A 101 -11.34 17.29 -13.79
CA GLU A 101 -10.43 16.22 -14.18
C GLU A 101 -9.69 16.74 -15.41
N GLU A 102 -8.47 17.24 -15.25
CA GLU A 102 -7.56 17.43 -16.38
C GLU A 102 -7.03 16.04 -16.74
N PHE A 103 -7.56 15.48 -17.84
CA PHE A 103 -6.97 14.31 -18.48
C PHE A 103 -5.75 14.81 -19.28
N GLU A 104 -4.55 14.48 -18.82
CA GLU A 104 -3.35 14.61 -19.67
C GLU A 104 -3.35 13.44 -20.67
N ASP A 105 -3.37 13.78 -21.98
CA ASP A 105 -3.31 12.86 -23.14
C ASP A 105 -1.97 12.09 -23.25
#